data_AF-A0A6B3E9V7-F1
#
_entry.id   AF-A0A6B3E9V7-F1
#
_cell.length_a   1.000
_cell.length_b   1.000
_cell.length_c   1.000
_cell.angle_alpha   90.00
_cell.angle_beta   90.00
_cell.angle_gamma   90.00
#
_symmetry.space_group_name_H-M   'P 1'
#
loop_
_entity.id
_entity.type
_entity.pdbx_description
1 polymer ?
#
loop_
_entity_poly.entity_id
_entity_poly.type
_entity_poly.pdbx_seq_one_letter_code
_entity_poly.pdbx_strand_id
1 'polypeptide(L)'
;PDWAPLPARYADYTLWQRDLLAETGPALLDHWTRALAGLPEELNLPTDRPRPAESSGRGGTVGFTLAPDLERALRALAREH
;
A
#
# COMPACT_ATOMS: atom_id res chain seq x y z
N PRO A 1 -5.87 34.28 9.07
CA PRO A 1 -4.97 33.81 7.99
C PRO A 1 -5.77 33.65 6.69
N ASP A 2 -5.44 34.46 5.68
CA ASP A 2 -6.02 34.36 4.34
C ASP A 2 -5.21 33.36 3.51
N TRP A 3 -5.69 32.13 3.40
CA TRP A 3 -5.06 31.11 2.57
C TRP A 3 -5.54 31.26 1.13
N ALA A 4 -4.60 31.10 0.19
CA ALA A 4 -4.95 31.02 -1.22
C ALA A 4 -5.85 29.79 -1.48
N PRO A 5 -6.82 29.89 -2.40
CA PRO A 5 -7.69 28.77 -2.72
C PRO A 5 -6.89 27.60 -3.28
N LEU A 6 -7.34 26.38 -2.96
CA LEU A 6 -6.72 25.17 -3.49
C LEU A 6 -6.88 25.11 -5.03
N PRO A 7 -5.83 24.70 -5.75
CA PRO A 7 -5.85 24.66 -7.22
C PRO A 7 -6.73 23.53 -7.77
N ALA A 8 -7.07 22.54 -6.94
CA ALA A 8 -7.95 21.44 -7.28
C ALA A 8 -8.73 20.99 -6.04
N ARG A 9 -9.95 20.54 -6.26
CA ARG A 9 -10.79 19.89 -5.25
C ARG A 9 -10.82 18.39 -5.52
N TYR A 10 -11.25 17.61 -4.53
CA TYR A 10 -11.33 16.15 -4.68
C TYR A 10 -12.22 15.72 -5.86
N ALA A 11 -13.29 16.46 -6.14
CA ALA A 11 -14.14 16.19 -7.31
C ALA A 11 -13.39 16.34 -8.65
N ASP A 12 -12.45 17.29 -8.74
CA ASP A 12 -11.64 17.48 -9.95
C ASP A 12 -10.68 16.28 -10.14
N TYR A 13 -10.13 15.76 -9.03
CA TYR A 13 -9.31 14.54 -9.03
C TYR A 13 -10.10 13.32 -9.48
N THR A 14 -11.33 13.11 -9.02
CA THR A 14 -12.10 11.91 -9.39
C THR A 14 -12.48 11.89 -10.86
N LEU A 15 -12.78 13.06 -11.44
CA LEU A 15 -13.02 13.21 -12.88
C LEU A 15 -11.75 12.91 -13.69
N TRP A 16 -10.63 13.51 -13.30
CA TRP A 16 -9.34 13.22 -13.92
C TRP A 16 -8.96 11.74 -13.83
N GLN A 17 -9.14 11.11 -12.66
CA GLN A 17 -8.81 9.71 -12.46
C GLN A 17 -9.65 8.79 -13.36
N ARG A 18 -10.94 9.10 -13.53
CA ARG A 18 -11.81 8.34 -14.44
C ARG A 18 -11.27 8.39 -15.87
N ASP A 19 -10.90 9.57 -16.34
CA ASP A 19 -10.42 9.75 -17.71
C ASP A 19 -9.05 9.09 -17.91
N LEU A 20 -8.15 9.20 -16.93
CA LEU A 20 -6.86 8.49 -16.92
C LEU A 20 -7.05 6.97 -16.99
N LEU A 21 -7.96 6.42 -16.17
CA LEU A 21 -8.21 4.97 -16.13
C LEU A 21 -8.87 4.45 -17.40
N ALA A 22 -9.60 5.28 -18.14
CA ALA A 22 -10.11 4.89 -19.46
C ALA A 22 -8.98 4.65 -20.47
N GLU A 23 -7.87 5.40 -20.35
CA GLU A 23 -6.69 5.28 -21.20
C GLU A 23 -5.74 4.18 -20.71
N THR A 24 -5.32 4.22 -19.45
CA THR A 24 -4.25 3.36 -18.92
C THR A 24 -4.76 2.08 -18.26
N GLY A 25 -6.06 2.02 -17.92
CA GLY A 25 -6.68 0.93 -17.19
C GLY A 25 -6.45 -0.46 -17.80
N PRO A 26 -6.61 -0.66 -19.12
CA PRO A 26 -6.41 -1.98 -19.73
C PRO A 26 -4.98 -2.52 -19.53
N ALA A 27 -3.95 -1.70 -19.70
CA ALA A 27 -2.56 -2.11 -19.52
C ALA A 27 -2.23 -2.40 -18.05
N LEU A 28 -2.77 -1.60 -17.13
CA LEU A 28 -2.62 -1.82 -15.70
C LEU A 28 -3.32 -3.13 -15.26
N LEU A 29 -4.52 -3.38 -15.76
CA LEU A 29 -5.27 -4.59 -15.45
C LEU A 29 -4.52 -5.83 -15.93
N ASP A 30 -4.06 -5.82 -17.18
CA ASP A 30 -3.28 -6.91 -17.77
C ASP A 30 -1.99 -7.21 -16.98
N HIS A 31 -1.27 -6.16 -16.56
CA HIS A 31 -0.11 -6.32 -15.68
C HIS A 31 -0.47 -6.99 -14.35
N TRP A 32 -1.48 -6.48 -13.65
CA TRP A 32 -1.83 -6.98 -12.31
C TRP A 32 -2.46 -8.37 -12.34
N THR A 33 -3.27 -8.68 -13.34
CA THR A 33 -3.79 -10.04 -13.53
C THR A 33 -2.67 -11.05 -13.66
N ARG A 34 -1.59 -10.73 -14.39
CA ARG A 34 -0.42 -11.61 -14.48
C ARG A 34 0.42 -11.63 -13.20
N ALA A 35 0.71 -10.46 -12.63
CA ALA A 35 1.59 -10.36 -11.46
C ALA A 35 1.03 -11.06 -10.22
N LEU A 36 -0.30 -11.10 -10.09
CA LEU A 36 -1.01 -11.71 -8.96
C LEU A 36 -1.51 -13.13 -9.27
N ALA A 37 -1.23 -13.65 -10.46
CA ALA A 37 -1.67 -14.99 -10.85
C ALA A 37 -1.03 -16.06 -9.95
N GLY A 38 -1.86 -16.95 -9.41
CA GLY A 38 -1.39 -18.09 -8.61
C GLY A 38 -0.93 -17.74 -7.20
N LEU A 39 -1.20 -16.53 -6.71
CA LEU A 39 -0.99 -16.22 -5.29
C LEU A 39 -1.90 -17.09 -4.40
N PRO A 40 -1.43 -17.50 -3.22
CA PRO A 40 -2.26 -18.21 -2.25
C PRO A 40 -3.40 -17.30 -1.76
N GLU A 41 -4.54 -17.91 -1.42
CA GLU A 41 -5.68 -17.18 -0.85
C GLU A 41 -5.36 -16.62 0.55
N GLU A 42 -4.51 -17.31 1.31
CA GLU A 42 -4.11 -16.90 2.66
C GLU A 42 -2.63 -17.23 2.96
N LEU A 43 -1.99 -16.38 3.77
CA LEU A 43 -0.66 -16.62 4.31
C LEU A 43 -0.74 -17.50 5.55
N ASN A 44 0.07 -18.56 5.61
CA ASN A 44 0.17 -19.44 6.78
C ASN A 44 1.08 -18.84 7.86
N LEU A 45 0.61 -17.77 8.50
CA LEU A 45 1.31 -17.14 9.63
C LEU A 45 1.10 -17.94 10.93
N PRO A 46 2.05 -17.92 11.88
CA PRO A 46 1.92 -18.57 13.18
C PRO A 46 0.97 -17.78 14.08
N THR A 47 -0.33 -17.83 13.81
CA THR A 47 -1.36 -17.10 14.55
C THR A 47 -1.72 -17.81 15.85
N ASP A 48 -1.91 -17.04 16.93
CA ASP A 48 -2.31 -17.59 18.24
C ASP A 48 -3.73 -18.20 18.25
N ARG A 49 -4.58 -17.80 17.31
CA ARG A 49 -6.00 -18.19 17.24
C ARG A 49 -6.43 -18.36 15.78
N PRO A 50 -7.40 -19.24 15.49
CA PRO A 50 -7.96 -19.38 14.15
C PRO A 50 -8.62 -18.07 13.68
N ARG A 51 -8.60 -17.83 12.36
CA ARG A 51 -9.25 -16.68 11.74
C ARG A 51 -10.78 -16.77 11.94
N PRO A 52 -11.43 -15.75 12.52
CA PRO A 52 -12.89 -15.70 12.60
C PRO A 52 -13.50 -15.44 11.23
N ALA A 53 -14.73 -15.93 11.01
CA ALA A 53 -15.47 -15.69 9.76
C ALA A 53 -15.76 -14.19 9.53
N GLU A 54 -15.98 -13.43 10.60
CA GLU A 54 -16.19 -11.99 10.57
C GLU A 54 -15.01 -11.25 11.22
N SER A 55 -14.50 -10.24 10.52
CA SER A 55 -13.44 -9.39 11.07
C SER A 55 -13.99 -8.49 12.16
N SER A 56 -13.41 -8.56 13.35
CA SER A 56 -13.79 -7.68 14.47
C SER A 56 -13.38 -6.22 14.29
N GLY A 57 -12.51 -5.92 13.32
CA GLY A 57 -11.91 -4.59 13.13
C GLY A 57 -10.99 -4.12 14.25
N ARG A 58 -10.82 -4.89 15.34
CA ARG A 58 -9.94 -4.54 16.46
C ARG A 58 -8.49 -4.87 16.11
N GLY A 59 -7.59 -3.92 16.40
CA GLY A 59 -6.14 -4.07 16.22
C GLY A 59 -5.35 -3.65 17.46
N GLY A 60 -4.04 -3.94 17.42
CA GLY A 60 -3.07 -3.49 18.42
C GLY A 60 -1.78 -3.02 17.73
N THR A 61 -0.88 -2.39 18.49
CA THR A 61 0.38 -1.86 17.96
C THR A 61 1.52 -2.19 18.92
N VAL A 62 2.66 -2.59 18.36
CA VAL A 62 3.90 -2.79 19.11
C VAL A 62 4.96 -1.86 18.53
N GLY A 63 5.45 -0.94 19.37
CA GLY A 63 6.55 -0.06 19.00
C GLY A 63 7.89 -0.79 19.13
N PHE A 64 8.78 -0.56 18.17
CA PHE A 64 10.18 -1.00 18.23
C PHE A 64 11.06 0.05 17.56
N THR A 65 12.36 -0.01 17.83
CA THR A 65 13.35 0.94 17.28
C THR A 65 14.50 0.18 16.63
N LEU A 66 14.99 0.68 15.50
CA LEU A 66 16.24 0.22 14.92
C LEU A 66 17.39 1.03 15.52
N ALA A 67 18.47 0.36 15.91
CA ALA A 67 19.67 1.06 16.36
C ALA A 67 20.23 1.92 15.21
N PRO A 68 20.79 3.12 15.50
CA PRO A 68 21.30 4.01 14.45
C PRO A 68 22.32 3.35 13.54
N ASP A 69 23.12 2.43 14.08
CA ASP A 69 24.16 1.71 13.33
C ASP A 69 23.55 0.73 12.33
N LEU A 70 22.47 0.04 12.72
CA LEU A 70 21.72 -0.85 11.85
C LEU A 70 21.01 -0.06 10.74
N GLU A 71 20.43 1.10 11.06
CA GLU A 71 19.82 1.98 10.07
C GLU A 71 20.85 2.43 9.01
N ARG A 72 22.04 2.86 9.44
CA ARG A 72 23.11 3.26 8.52
C ARG A 72 23.54 2.11 7.63
N ALA A 73 23.69 0.91 8.18
CA ALA A 73 24.05 -0.29 7.43
C ALA A 73 23.00 -0.65 6.38
N LEU A 74 21.70 -0.62 6.73
CA LEU A 74 20.61 -0.88 5.77
C LEU A 74 20.60 0.15 4.62
N ARG A 75 20.84 1.43 4.92
CA ARG A 75 20.93 2.48 3.89
C ARG A 75 22.14 2.33 2.97
N ALA A 76 23.27 1.84 3.49
CA ALA A 76 24.43 1.54 2.67
C ALA A 76 24.12 0.38 1.71
N LEU A 77 23.59 -0.73 2.24
CA LEU A 77 23.23 -1.91 1.45
C LEU A 77 22.24 -1.59 0.32
N ALA A 78 21.21 -0.79 0.60
CA ALA A 78 20.21 -0.39 -0.41
C ALA A 78 20.74 0.56 -1.50
N ARG A 79 21.93 1.15 -1.34
CA ARG A 79 22.59 1.94 -2.39
C ARG A 79 23.55 1.11 -3.24
N GLU A 80 24.02 0.00 -2.70
CA GLU A 80 24.97 -0.90 -3.37
C GLU A 80 24.28 -1.87 -4.33
N HIS A 81 22.97 -2.09 -4.16
CA HIS A 81 22.14 -2.99 -4.97
C HIS A 81 20.90 -2.26 -5.51
#